data_AF-A0A495R694-F1
#
_entry.id   AF-A0A495R694-F1
#
_cell.length_a   1.000
_cell.length_b   1.000
_cell.length_c   1.000
_cell.angle_alpha   90.00
_cell.angle_beta   90.00
_cell.angle_gamma   90.00
#
_symmetry.space_group_name_H-M   'P 1'
#
loop_
_entity.id
_entity.type
_entity.pdbx_description
1 polymer ?
#
loop_
_entity_poly.entity_id
_entity_poly.type
_entity_poly.pdbx_seq_one_letter_code
_entity_poly.pdbx_strand_id
1 'polypeptide(L)'
;MDFNSDTIENCRERDGRADTEREAEIDEIIQTAELGRGEGEPLAADTYADYPQREELTDPQQKDFLESLLSHELINSIGDAAEECAENPTVKQRWNLTLRKAIETYELNLDNYFGDYPEKVNRLESLLGFMPSDDMIAPSNALVVSELYVAGLSVAEITDVLSDHTVADTQTVEDTLKRCGLISGATAEEQMSAFEEQDGKLGGTSVETETGESETRGLTVSTNDF
;
A
#
# COMPACT_ATOMS: atom_id res chain seq x y z
N MET A 1 -11.01 11.11 -23.50
CA MET A 1 -9.54 11.12 -23.46
C MET A 1 -9.05 10.44 -24.72
N ASP A 2 -8.20 11.12 -25.49
CA ASP A 2 -7.44 10.47 -26.56
C ASP A 2 -6.09 10.09 -25.97
N PHE A 3 -5.90 8.81 -25.65
CA PHE A 3 -4.58 8.29 -25.28
C PHE A 3 -3.69 8.37 -26.52
N ASN A 4 -2.74 9.30 -26.54
CA ASN A 4 -1.73 9.30 -27.58
C ASN A 4 -0.84 8.05 -27.43
N SER A 5 -0.29 7.54 -28.53
CA SER A 5 0.60 6.36 -28.53
C SER A 5 1.73 6.51 -27.52
N ASP A 6 2.26 7.72 -27.40
CA ASP A 6 3.40 8.04 -26.55
C ASP A 6 3.06 7.89 -25.06
N THR A 7 1.82 8.23 -24.67
CA THR A 7 1.33 8.05 -23.29
C THR A 7 1.23 6.56 -22.94
N ILE A 8 0.73 5.74 -23.87
CA ILE A 8 0.60 4.30 -23.68
C ILE A 8 1.98 3.64 -23.59
N GLU A 9 2.92 4.07 -24.43
CA GLU A 9 4.30 3.55 -24.43
C GLU A 9 5.00 3.87 -23.11
N ASN A 10 4.94 5.12 -22.65
CA ASN A 10 5.47 5.52 -21.33
C ASN A 10 4.83 4.72 -20.18
N CYS A 11 3.51 4.52 -20.22
CA CYS A 11 2.79 3.71 -19.24
C CYS A 11 3.31 2.26 -19.20
N ARG A 12 3.59 1.66 -20.36
CA ARG A 12 4.11 0.30 -20.45
C ARG A 12 5.55 0.20 -19.98
N GLU A 13 6.38 1.19 -20.29
CA GLU A 13 7.78 1.24 -19.84
C GLU A 13 7.88 1.36 -18.32
N ARG A 14 6.94 2.07 -17.69
CA ARG A 14 6.84 2.19 -16.24
C ARG A 14 6.51 0.86 -15.55
N ASP A 15 5.82 -0.05 -16.24
CA ASP A 15 5.50 -1.41 -15.76
C ASP A 15 4.97 -1.44 -14.30
N GLY A 16 3.99 -0.58 -14.03
CA GLY A 16 3.35 -0.46 -12.72
C GLY A 16 4.08 0.43 -11.71
N ARG A 17 5.21 1.03 -12.07
CA ARG A 17 5.93 2.00 -11.23
C ARG A 17 5.37 3.41 -11.36
N ALA A 18 5.68 4.24 -10.36
CA ALA A 18 5.38 5.66 -10.37
C ALA A 18 6.11 6.34 -11.54
N ASP A 19 5.50 7.38 -12.09
CA ASP A 19 6.16 8.23 -13.06
C ASP A 19 7.18 9.12 -12.35
N THR A 20 8.45 9.04 -12.76
CA THR A 20 9.52 9.87 -12.18
C THR A 20 9.43 11.33 -12.58
N GLU A 21 8.65 11.65 -13.61
CA GLU A 21 8.41 13.01 -14.10
C GLU A 21 7.01 13.53 -13.69
N ARG A 22 6.30 12.85 -12.77
CA ARG A 22 4.98 13.30 -12.30
C ARG A 22 5.06 14.68 -11.64
N GLU A 23 3.93 15.37 -11.65
CA GLU A 23 3.81 16.68 -11.03
C GLU A 23 4.07 16.59 -9.53
N ALA A 24 4.83 17.53 -8.96
CA ALA A 24 5.15 17.53 -7.54
C ALA A 24 3.91 17.63 -6.63
N GLU A 25 2.81 18.19 -7.14
CA GLU A 25 1.51 18.20 -6.46
C GLU A 25 0.95 16.77 -6.27
N ILE A 26 1.21 15.87 -7.21
CA ILE A 26 0.81 14.46 -7.09
C ILE A 26 1.66 13.77 -6.02
N ASP A 27 2.97 14.06 -5.99
CA ASP A 27 3.82 13.61 -4.88
C ASP A 27 3.32 14.14 -3.55
N GLU A 28 2.89 15.39 -3.44
CA GLU A 28 2.36 15.98 -2.21
C GLU A 28 1.02 15.33 -1.78
N ILE A 29 0.12 15.04 -2.73
CA ILE A 29 -1.16 14.38 -2.45
C ILE A 29 -0.96 12.91 -2.01
N ILE A 30 0.04 12.23 -2.59
CA ILE A 30 0.35 10.83 -2.28
C ILE A 30 1.25 10.70 -1.04
N GLN A 31 2.20 11.63 -0.86
CA GLN A 31 2.94 11.85 0.37
C GLN A 31 2.01 12.50 1.40
N THR A 32 0.90 11.83 1.70
CA THR A 32 0.36 11.91 3.04
C THR A 32 1.47 11.51 3.97
N ALA A 33 1.84 12.39 4.90
CA ALA A 33 2.76 12.02 5.95
C ALA A 33 2.24 10.71 6.60
N GLU A 34 3.02 9.66 6.38
CA GLU A 34 2.56 8.29 6.51
C GLU A 34 2.31 8.02 7.99
N LEU A 35 1.04 7.78 8.33
CA LEU A 35 0.67 7.34 9.66
C LEU A 35 1.15 5.91 9.82
N GLY A 36 2.06 5.68 10.75
CA GLY A 36 2.57 4.34 10.98
C GLY A 36 3.98 4.34 11.53
N ARG A 37 4.21 3.53 12.58
CA ARG A 37 5.52 3.43 13.18
C ARG A 37 6.54 2.88 12.19
N GLY A 38 7.42 3.75 11.72
CA GLY A 38 8.47 3.41 10.74
C GLY A 38 8.04 3.57 9.28
N GLU A 39 6.82 4.06 9.03
CA GLU A 39 6.34 4.39 7.68
C GLU A 39 6.63 5.86 7.34
N GLY A 40 6.94 6.75 8.30
CA GLY A 40 7.29 8.17 8.01
C GLY A 40 8.27 8.79 9.00
N GLU A 41 8.32 10.12 9.10
CA GLU A 41 9.00 10.78 10.25
C GLU A 41 8.14 10.65 11.52
N PRO A 42 8.74 10.46 12.71
CA PRO A 42 7.96 10.35 13.94
C PRO A 42 7.23 11.66 14.25
N LEU A 43 5.92 11.56 14.50
CA LEU A 43 5.03 12.71 14.70
C LEU A 43 5.12 13.35 16.10
N ALA A 44 5.56 12.60 17.12
CA ALA A 44 5.51 13.03 18.52
C ALA A 44 6.85 12.95 19.27
N ALA A 45 7.93 12.66 18.57
CA ALA A 45 9.28 12.60 19.12
C ALA A 45 10.35 12.80 18.05
N ASP A 46 11.61 12.98 18.45
CA ASP A 46 12.73 13.10 17.51
C ASP A 46 12.99 11.80 16.74
N THR A 47 12.71 10.63 17.36
CA THR A 47 12.82 9.31 16.72
C THR A 47 11.74 8.33 17.22
N TYR A 48 11.42 7.30 16.43
CA TYR A 48 10.52 6.22 16.88
C TYR A 48 11.07 5.38 18.02
N ALA A 49 12.37 5.43 18.28
CA ALA A 49 12.96 4.75 19.43
C ALA A 49 12.56 5.42 20.75
N ASP A 50 12.19 6.70 20.69
CA ASP A 50 11.75 7.50 21.84
C ASP A 50 10.25 7.36 22.11
N TYR A 51 9.51 6.66 21.25
CA TYR A 51 8.10 6.37 21.49
C TYR A 51 7.96 5.43 22.69
N PRO A 52 7.05 5.75 23.63
CA PRO A 52 6.78 4.86 24.75
C PRO A 52 6.29 3.51 24.25
N GLN A 53 6.60 2.47 25.00
CA GLN A 53 5.93 1.19 24.80
C GLN A 53 4.48 1.31 25.25
N ARG A 54 3.62 0.47 24.69
CA ARG A 54 2.18 0.48 24.98
C ARG A 54 1.90 0.43 26.49
N GLU A 55 2.64 -0.36 27.23
CA GLU A 55 2.49 -0.52 28.69
C GLU A 55 2.88 0.74 29.48
N GLU A 56 3.71 1.61 28.91
CA GLU A 56 4.25 2.83 29.52
C GLU A 56 3.33 4.04 29.30
N LEU A 57 2.37 3.95 28.37
CA LEU A 57 1.52 5.07 27.97
C LEU A 57 0.70 5.67 29.13
N THR A 58 0.43 4.87 30.16
CA THR A 58 -0.28 5.29 31.39
C THR A 58 0.65 5.85 32.48
N ASP A 59 1.95 5.92 32.23
CA ASP A 59 2.91 6.54 33.14
C ASP A 59 2.88 8.07 33.03
N PRO A 60 2.82 8.82 34.14
CA PRO A 60 2.63 10.29 34.13
C PRO A 60 3.62 11.08 33.26
N GLN A 61 4.79 10.52 32.97
CA GLN A 61 5.82 11.13 32.11
C GLN A 61 5.41 11.15 30.62
N GLN A 62 4.47 10.29 30.21
CA GLN A 62 4.00 10.16 28.83
C GLN A 62 2.84 11.09 28.49
N LYS A 63 2.41 11.94 29.42
CA LYS A 63 1.37 12.93 29.17
C LYS A 63 1.78 13.90 28.05
N ASP A 64 3.00 14.43 28.09
CA ASP A 64 3.51 15.39 27.10
C ASP A 64 3.61 14.75 25.72
N PHE A 65 4.01 13.47 25.65
CA PHE A 65 4.01 12.69 24.41
C PHE A 65 2.61 12.59 23.81
N LEU A 66 1.60 12.27 24.62
CA LEU A 66 0.21 12.16 24.14
C LEU A 66 -0.36 13.50 23.68
N GLU A 67 -0.07 14.58 24.40
CA GLU A 67 -0.48 15.92 23.97
C GLU A 67 0.18 16.31 22.65
N SER A 68 1.47 15.99 22.46
CA SER A 68 2.18 16.22 21.20
C SER A 68 1.60 15.38 20.06
N LEU A 69 1.37 14.09 20.28
CA LEU A 69 0.82 13.17 19.28
C LEU A 69 -0.59 13.60 18.84
N LEU A 70 -1.47 13.88 19.80
CA LEU A 70 -2.86 14.25 19.51
C LEU A 70 -2.99 15.65 18.90
N SER A 71 -1.99 16.51 19.07
CA SER A 71 -1.97 17.84 18.44
C SER A 71 -1.40 17.83 17.02
N HIS A 72 -0.94 16.68 16.53
CA HIS A 72 -0.37 16.57 15.19
C HIS A 72 -1.47 16.63 14.12
N GLU A 73 -1.25 17.36 13.03
CA GLU A 73 -2.26 17.62 11.99
C GLU A 73 -2.79 16.37 11.26
N LEU A 74 -2.00 15.30 11.27
CA LEU A 74 -2.34 14.01 10.68
C LEU A 74 -3.20 13.14 11.60
N ILE A 75 -3.23 13.46 12.89
CA ILE A 75 -3.89 12.67 13.93
C ILE A 75 -5.27 13.27 14.18
N ASN A 76 -6.26 12.77 13.43
CA ASN A 76 -7.64 13.25 13.49
C ASN A 76 -8.53 12.35 14.35
N SER A 77 -8.00 11.19 14.73
CA SER A 77 -8.69 10.22 15.55
C SER A 77 -7.72 9.44 16.43
N ILE A 78 -8.27 8.78 17.45
CA ILE A 78 -7.51 7.78 18.23
C ILE A 78 -7.11 6.58 17.32
N GLY A 79 -7.81 6.38 16.21
CA GLY A 79 -7.44 5.36 15.21
C GLY A 79 -6.10 5.70 14.55
N ASP A 80 -5.93 6.96 14.18
CA ASP A 80 -4.72 7.50 13.54
C ASP A 80 -3.56 7.51 14.54
N ALA A 81 -3.81 7.95 15.78
CA ALA A 81 -2.82 7.85 16.86
C ALA A 81 -2.38 6.40 17.12
N ALA A 82 -3.31 5.45 17.02
CA ALA A 82 -3.01 4.03 17.19
C ALA A 82 -2.27 3.44 15.99
N GLU A 83 -2.52 3.94 14.78
CA GLU A 83 -1.80 3.60 13.56
C GLU A 83 -0.36 4.05 13.66
N GLU A 84 -0.16 5.31 14.04
CA GLU A 84 1.15 5.92 14.23
C GLU A 84 2.01 5.21 15.28
N CYS A 85 1.41 4.72 16.37
CA CYS A 85 2.16 4.03 17.42
C CYS A 85 2.36 2.52 17.18
N ALA A 86 1.51 1.88 16.35
CA ALA A 86 1.53 0.43 16.21
C ALA A 86 2.68 -0.05 15.34
N GLU A 87 3.43 -1.07 15.79
CA GLU A 87 4.47 -1.69 14.95
C GLU A 87 3.89 -2.52 13.79
N ASN A 88 2.62 -2.91 13.89
CA ASN A 88 1.93 -3.67 12.84
C ASN A 88 0.40 -3.56 12.98
N PRO A 89 -0.36 -3.86 11.91
CA PRO A 89 -1.83 -3.79 11.92
C PRO A 89 -2.49 -4.68 12.98
N THR A 90 -1.86 -5.79 13.35
CA THR A 90 -2.42 -6.78 14.30
C THR A 90 -2.49 -6.24 15.73
N VAL A 91 -1.61 -5.32 16.10
CA VAL A 91 -1.56 -4.72 17.43
C VAL A 91 -2.29 -3.37 17.52
N LYS A 92 -2.72 -2.79 16.40
CA LYS A 92 -3.47 -1.51 16.32
C LYS A 92 -4.66 -1.45 17.26
N GLN A 93 -5.45 -2.52 17.35
CA GLN A 93 -6.60 -2.57 18.26
C GLN A 93 -6.21 -2.45 19.74
N ARG A 94 -5.08 -3.06 20.13
CA ARG A 94 -4.57 -2.97 21.51
C ARG A 94 -4.03 -1.59 21.81
N TRP A 95 -3.35 -0.98 20.85
CA TRP A 95 -2.90 0.41 20.92
C TRP A 95 -4.07 1.39 21.09
N ASN A 96 -5.13 1.24 20.29
CA ASN A 96 -6.33 2.07 20.40
C ASN A 96 -6.97 2.02 21.80
N LEU A 97 -7.11 0.82 22.38
CA LEU A 97 -7.63 0.66 23.73
C LEU A 97 -6.73 1.30 24.79
N THR A 98 -5.42 1.14 24.65
CA THR A 98 -4.46 1.73 25.60
C THR A 98 -4.43 3.25 25.50
N LEU A 99 -4.45 3.81 24.29
CA LEU A 99 -4.56 5.26 24.04
C LEU A 99 -5.82 5.83 24.67
N ARG A 100 -6.99 5.22 24.46
CA ARG A 100 -8.24 5.61 25.12
C ARG A 100 -8.11 5.66 26.63
N LYS A 101 -7.50 4.63 27.21
CA LYS A 101 -7.32 4.54 28.66
C LYS A 101 -6.35 5.61 29.19
N ALA A 102 -5.27 5.90 28.47
CA ALA A 102 -4.33 6.95 28.84
C ALA A 102 -4.96 8.34 28.72
N ILE A 103 -5.68 8.62 27.64
CA ILE A 103 -6.48 9.84 27.44
C ILE A 103 -7.45 10.05 28.60
N GLU A 104 -8.18 9.00 29.00
CA GLU A 104 -9.09 9.04 30.16
C GLU A 104 -8.32 9.28 31.47
N THR A 105 -7.18 8.61 31.65
CA THR A 105 -6.34 8.74 32.86
C THR A 105 -5.80 10.16 33.05
N TYR A 106 -5.46 10.84 31.96
CA TYR A 106 -4.93 12.22 31.98
C TYR A 106 -6.00 13.29 31.79
N GLU A 107 -7.27 12.90 31.68
CA GLU A 107 -8.41 13.79 31.47
C GLU A 107 -8.23 14.68 30.22
N LEU A 108 -7.61 14.15 29.16
CA LEU A 108 -7.42 14.87 27.90
C LEU A 108 -8.76 14.98 27.17
N ASN A 109 -9.22 16.21 26.96
CA ASN A 109 -10.44 16.45 26.20
C ASN A 109 -10.14 16.38 24.70
N LEU A 110 -10.57 15.30 24.05
CA LEU A 110 -10.37 15.05 22.63
C LEU A 110 -10.97 16.14 21.74
N ASP A 111 -12.02 16.83 22.17
CA ASP A 111 -12.61 17.94 21.42
C ASP A 111 -11.63 19.11 21.24
N ASN A 112 -10.62 19.23 22.12
CA ASN A 112 -9.56 20.23 21.99
C ASN A 112 -8.52 19.86 20.92
N TYR A 113 -8.45 18.58 20.54
CA TYR A 113 -7.42 18.04 19.65
C TYR A 113 -7.97 17.65 18.29
N PHE A 114 -9.26 17.30 18.20
CA PHE A 114 -9.94 16.87 16.96
C PHE A 114 -11.01 17.88 16.49
N GLY A 115 -11.02 19.08 17.06
CA GLY A 115 -12.07 20.09 16.83
C GLY A 115 -12.07 20.65 15.41
N ASP A 116 -13.20 20.50 14.71
CA ASP A 116 -13.49 21.00 13.35
C ASP A 116 -12.31 20.87 12.38
N TYR A 117 -11.65 19.70 12.36
CA TYR A 117 -10.65 19.44 11.34
C TYR A 117 -11.32 19.48 9.96
N PRO A 118 -10.68 20.13 8.98
CA PRO A 118 -11.19 20.13 7.62
C PRO A 118 -11.40 18.67 7.21
N GLU A 119 -12.54 18.41 6.58
CA GLU A 119 -12.86 17.12 5.95
C GLU A 119 -11.58 16.56 5.32
N LYS A 120 -11.15 15.38 5.77
CA LYS A 120 -9.95 14.67 5.29
C LYS A 120 -9.89 14.89 3.78
N VAL A 121 -8.90 15.67 3.31
CA VAL A 121 -8.83 16.06 1.89
C VAL A 121 -8.89 14.77 1.10
N ASN A 122 -9.96 14.61 0.31
CA ASN A 122 -10.22 13.36 -0.37
C ASN A 122 -9.14 13.21 -1.45
N ARG A 123 -8.19 12.29 -1.23
CA ARG A 123 -7.05 12.07 -2.14
C ARG A 123 -7.53 11.76 -3.54
N LEU A 124 -8.58 10.95 -3.66
CA LEU A 124 -9.16 10.60 -4.94
C LEU A 124 -9.76 11.81 -5.66
N GLU A 125 -10.49 12.67 -4.95
CA GLU A 125 -11.02 13.92 -5.51
C GLU A 125 -9.89 14.89 -5.91
N SER A 126 -8.83 14.95 -5.12
CA SER A 126 -7.68 15.83 -5.36
C SER A 126 -6.86 15.38 -6.57
N LEU A 127 -6.66 14.06 -6.72
CA LEU A 127 -5.93 13.47 -7.85
C LEU A 127 -6.72 13.52 -9.16
N LEU A 128 -8.04 13.35 -9.10
CA LEU A 128 -8.89 13.34 -10.30
C LEU A 128 -9.46 14.72 -10.65
N GLY A 129 -9.40 15.69 -9.72
CA GLY A 129 -10.07 16.99 -9.83
C GLY A 129 -11.60 16.94 -9.72
N PHE A 130 -12.16 15.76 -9.43
CA PHE A 130 -13.58 15.54 -9.16
C PHE A 130 -13.76 14.24 -8.37
N MET A 131 -14.85 14.15 -7.60
CA MET A 131 -15.22 12.90 -6.91
C MET A 131 -16.05 11.99 -7.84
N PRO A 132 -15.58 10.78 -8.19
CA PRO A 132 -16.40 9.80 -8.90
C PRO A 132 -17.59 9.35 -8.06
N SER A 133 -18.66 8.87 -8.69
CA SER A 133 -19.74 8.20 -7.95
C SER A 133 -19.23 6.93 -7.28
N ASP A 134 -19.73 6.58 -6.10
CA ASP A 134 -19.31 5.39 -5.33
C ASP A 134 -19.24 4.10 -6.15
N ASP A 135 -20.22 3.86 -7.04
CA ASP A 135 -20.27 2.68 -7.92
C ASP A 135 -19.08 2.61 -8.92
N MET A 136 -18.39 3.72 -9.16
CA MET A 136 -17.22 3.79 -10.02
C MET A 136 -15.91 3.59 -9.28
N ILE A 137 -15.89 3.77 -7.95
CA ILE A 137 -14.68 3.68 -7.12
C ILE A 137 -14.41 2.21 -6.81
N ALA A 138 -13.82 1.51 -7.79
CA ALA A 138 -13.50 0.10 -7.69
C ALA A 138 -12.14 -0.21 -8.32
N PRO A 139 -11.35 -1.14 -7.75
CA PRO A 139 -10.06 -1.55 -8.30
C PRO A 139 -10.19 -2.26 -9.66
N SER A 140 -11.40 -2.68 -10.04
CA SER A 140 -11.74 -3.25 -11.34
C SER A 140 -12.27 -2.24 -12.35
N ASN A 141 -12.47 -0.97 -11.95
CA ASN A 141 -12.94 0.07 -12.84
C ASN A 141 -11.79 0.61 -13.70
N ALA A 142 -11.79 0.20 -14.96
CA ALA A 142 -10.80 0.59 -15.95
C ALA A 142 -10.62 2.12 -16.08
N LEU A 143 -11.69 2.90 -15.94
CA LEU A 143 -11.61 4.35 -16.11
C LEU A 143 -10.85 5.00 -14.96
N VAL A 144 -11.25 4.72 -13.72
CA VAL A 144 -10.62 5.29 -12.53
C VAL A 144 -9.17 4.84 -12.41
N VAL A 145 -8.91 3.54 -12.61
CA VAL A 145 -7.57 2.96 -12.50
C VAL A 145 -6.64 3.49 -13.61
N SER A 146 -7.13 3.61 -14.85
CA SER A 146 -6.32 4.16 -15.95
C SER A 146 -6.00 5.63 -15.74
N GLU A 147 -6.97 6.42 -15.28
CA GLU A 147 -6.78 7.85 -15.03
C GLU A 147 -5.68 8.09 -13.98
N LEU A 148 -5.74 7.37 -12.86
CA LEU A 148 -4.74 7.48 -11.80
C LEU A 148 -3.36 7.01 -12.27
N TYR A 149 -3.27 5.95 -13.07
CA TYR A 149 -1.99 5.47 -13.59
C TYR A 149 -1.36 6.45 -14.58
N VAL A 150 -2.17 7.03 -15.46
CA VAL A 150 -1.74 8.06 -16.42
C VAL A 150 -1.35 9.36 -15.70
N ALA A 151 -2.01 9.70 -14.59
CA ALA A 151 -1.60 10.81 -13.74
C ALA A 151 -0.19 10.63 -13.14
N GLY A 152 0.33 9.40 -13.08
CA GLY A 152 1.70 9.12 -12.65
C GLY A 152 1.81 8.26 -11.41
N LEU A 153 0.69 7.71 -10.91
CA LEU A 153 0.70 6.81 -9.76
C LEU A 153 1.22 5.42 -10.14
N SER A 154 1.91 4.76 -9.22
CA SER A 154 2.23 3.34 -9.26
C SER A 154 1.01 2.48 -8.91
N VAL A 155 1.07 1.18 -9.20
CA VAL A 155 0.02 0.22 -8.81
C VAL A 155 -0.18 0.20 -7.29
N ALA A 156 0.90 0.31 -6.52
CA ALA A 156 0.84 0.34 -5.06
C ALA A 156 0.11 1.60 -4.56
N GLU A 157 0.47 2.77 -5.08
CA GLU A 157 -0.18 4.04 -4.71
C GLU A 157 -1.65 4.08 -5.16
N ILE A 158 -1.99 3.55 -6.33
CA ILE A 158 -3.40 3.41 -6.76
C ILE A 158 -4.17 2.52 -5.79
N THR A 159 -3.56 1.40 -5.36
CA THR A 159 -4.18 0.49 -4.40
C THR A 159 -4.43 1.20 -3.08
N ASP A 160 -3.46 1.97 -2.60
CA ASP A 160 -3.56 2.74 -1.36
C ASP A 160 -4.67 3.81 -1.43
N VAL A 161 -4.67 4.64 -2.49
CA VAL A 161 -5.70 5.66 -2.70
C VAL A 161 -7.10 5.06 -2.79
N LEU A 162 -7.28 3.93 -3.48
CA LEU A 162 -8.58 3.27 -3.57
C LEU A 162 -8.98 2.60 -2.24
N SER A 163 -8.03 2.20 -1.41
CA SER A 163 -8.28 1.57 -0.11
C SER A 163 -8.95 2.51 0.89
N ASP A 164 -8.89 3.82 0.67
CA ASP A 164 -9.67 4.81 1.43
C ASP A 164 -11.19 4.63 1.27
N HIS A 165 -11.64 4.02 0.16
CA HIS A 165 -13.05 3.99 -0.24
C HIS A 165 -13.60 2.58 -0.47
N THR A 166 -12.76 1.63 -0.89
CA THR A 166 -13.17 0.26 -1.23
C THR A 166 -12.12 -0.74 -0.82
N VAL A 167 -12.48 -2.02 -0.74
CA VAL A 167 -11.47 -3.09 -0.68
C VAL A 167 -10.75 -3.12 -2.02
N ALA A 168 -9.46 -2.78 -1.99
CA ALA A 168 -8.57 -2.81 -3.14
C ALA A 168 -7.37 -3.71 -2.86
N ASP A 169 -6.89 -4.37 -3.90
CA ASP A 169 -5.67 -5.17 -3.85
C ASP A 169 -4.85 -4.94 -5.13
N THR A 170 -3.54 -5.05 -4.98
CA THR A 170 -2.56 -4.78 -6.05
C THR A 170 -2.79 -5.66 -7.27
N GLN A 171 -3.19 -6.93 -7.09
CA GLN A 171 -3.41 -7.86 -8.20
C GLN A 171 -4.58 -7.41 -9.08
N THR A 172 -5.70 -7.00 -8.46
CA THR A 172 -6.88 -6.52 -9.19
C THR A 172 -6.58 -5.22 -9.95
N VAL A 173 -5.83 -4.29 -9.36
CA VAL A 173 -5.40 -3.05 -10.03
C VAL A 173 -4.47 -3.36 -11.20
N GLU A 174 -3.46 -4.22 -10.99
CA GLU A 174 -2.51 -4.63 -12.03
C GLU A 174 -3.21 -5.33 -13.21
N ASP A 175 -4.10 -6.28 -12.93
CA ASP A 175 -4.87 -6.98 -13.96
C ASP A 175 -5.78 -6.02 -14.75
N THR A 176 -6.34 -5.00 -14.08
CA THR A 176 -7.15 -3.99 -14.75
C THR A 176 -6.30 -3.14 -15.70
N LEU A 177 -5.09 -2.74 -15.31
CA LEU A 177 -4.16 -2.00 -16.18
C LEU A 177 -3.65 -2.85 -17.35
N LYS A 178 -3.42 -4.15 -17.15
CA LYS A 178 -3.11 -5.10 -18.23
C LYS A 178 -4.26 -5.22 -19.23
N ARG A 179 -5.50 -5.34 -18.76
CA ARG A 179 -6.71 -5.36 -19.63
C ARG A 179 -6.85 -4.08 -20.44
N CYS A 180 -6.46 -2.93 -19.88
CA CYS A 180 -6.43 -1.65 -20.58
C CYS A 180 -5.24 -1.50 -21.53
N GLY A 181 -4.27 -2.42 -21.48
CA GLY A 181 -3.05 -2.39 -22.28
C GLY A 181 -2.05 -1.31 -21.84
N LEU A 182 -2.18 -0.78 -20.63
CA LEU A 182 -1.29 0.23 -20.03
C LEU A 182 -0.08 -0.41 -19.34
N ILE A 183 -0.21 -1.65 -18.88
CA ILE A 183 0.89 -2.48 -18.38
C ILE A 183 0.99 -3.72 -19.27
N SER A 184 2.20 -4.26 -19.40
CA SER A 184 2.45 -5.46 -20.20
C SER A 184 2.23 -6.74 -19.40
N GLY A 185 1.97 -7.84 -20.10
CA GLY A 185 1.87 -9.17 -19.51
C GLY A 185 0.45 -9.72 -19.43
N ALA A 186 0.36 -11.01 -19.08
CA ALA A 186 -0.91 -11.70 -18.92
C ALA A 186 -1.54 -11.39 -17.56
N THR A 187 -2.87 -11.27 -17.56
CA THR A 187 -3.68 -11.18 -16.33
C THR A 187 -3.61 -12.50 -15.56
N ALA A 188 -3.95 -12.48 -14.27
CA ALA A 188 -3.98 -13.72 -13.47
C ALA A 188 -4.92 -14.78 -14.06
N GLU A 189 -6.06 -14.36 -14.62
CA GLU A 189 -7.03 -15.25 -15.27
C GLU A 189 -6.46 -15.91 -16.53
N GLU A 190 -5.72 -15.16 -17.35
CA GLU A 190 -5.05 -15.69 -18.54
C GLU A 190 -3.90 -16.64 -18.17
N GLN A 191 -3.15 -16.32 -17.11
CA GLN A 191 -2.11 -17.20 -16.59
C GLN A 191 -2.68 -18.53 -16.06
N MET A 192 -3.79 -18.46 -15.32
CA MET A 192 -4.49 -19.64 -14.82
C MET A 192 -5.04 -20.50 -15.96
N SER A 193 -5.68 -19.87 -16.96
CA SER A 193 -6.20 -20.56 -18.15
C SER A 193 -5.07 -21.23 -18.94
N ALA A 194 -3.95 -20.54 -19.15
CA ALA A 194 -2.79 -21.10 -19.85
C ALA A 194 -2.15 -22.28 -19.09
N PHE A 195 -2.14 -22.22 -17.75
CA PHE A 195 -1.66 -23.32 -16.91
C PHE A 195 -2.57 -24.56 -16.99
N GLU A 196 -3.88 -24.36 -16.98
CA GLU A 196 -4.88 -25.43 -17.15
C GLU A 196 -4.80 -26.06 -18.56
N GLU A 197 -4.66 -25.24 -19.60
CA GLU A 197 -4.47 -25.72 -20.99
C GLU A 197 -3.16 -26.50 -21.16
N GLN A 198 -2.13 -26.19 -20.38
CA GLN A 198 -0.86 -26.92 -20.37
C GLN A 198 -0.85 -28.13 -19.42
N ASP A 199 -2.00 -28.52 -18.86
CA ASP A 199 -2.13 -29.67 -17.94
C ASP A 199 -1.18 -29.56 -16.73
N GLY A 200 -1.00 -28.33 -16.23
CA GLY A 200 -0.10 -28.01 -15.12
C GLY A 200 1.39 -28.23 -15.41
N LYS A 201 1.78 -28.42 -16.67
CA LYS A 201 3.19 -28.50 -17.06
C LYS A 201 3.79 -27.10 -17.09
N LEU A 202 4.56 -26.76 -16.06
CA LEU A 202 5.55 -25.70 -16.16
C LEU A 202 6.47 -26.04 -17.33
N GLY A 203 6.40 -25.24 -18.40
CA GLY A 203 7.21 -25.41 -19.59
C GLY A 203 8.67 -25.65 -19.21
N GLY A 204 9.16 -26.86 -19.51
CA GLY A 204 10.56 -27.20 -19.36
C GLY A 204 11.36 -26.25 -20.24
N THR A 205 12.17 -25.39 -19.61
CA THR A 205 13.38 -24.91 -20.26
C THR A 205 14.18 -26.15 -20.61
N SER A 206 14.02 -26.61 -21.85
CA SER A 206 15.06 -27.39 -22.52
C SER A 206 16.29 -26.50 -22.52
N VAL A 207 17.12 -26.67 -21.49
CA VAL A 207 18.52 -26.28 -21.60
C VAL A 207 19.02 -27.10 -22.78
N GLU A 208 19.18 -26.45 -23.93
CA GLU A 208 20.02 -26.96 -24.99
C GLU A 208 21.44 -26.98 -24.44
N THR A 209 21.78 -28.04 -23.69
CA THR A 209 23.17 -28.40 -23.47
C THR A 209 23.67 -28.91 -24.81
N GLU A 210 24.28 -28.00 -25.56
CA GLU A 210 25.15 -28.35 -26.67
C GLU A 210 26.08 -29.48 -26.20
N THR A 211 26.08 -30.53 -27.00
CA THR A 211 26.83 -31.77 -26.86
C THR A 211 28.30 -31.54 -26.50
N GLY A 212 28.73 -32.12 -25.37
CA GLY A 212 30.13 -32.24 -24.97
C GLY A 212 30.33 -33.38 -23.98
N GLU A 213 30.37 -34.60 -24.52
CA GLU A 213 31.03 -35.81 -24.00
C GLU A 213 30.74 -36.29 -22.55
N SER A 214 29.97 -37.39 -22.50
CA SER A 214 30.33 -38.64 -21.81
C SER A 214 30.70 -38.59 -20.31
N GLU A 215 29.78 -39.03 -19.44
CA GLU A 215 30.01 -40.21 -18.58
C GLU A 215 28.73 -40.60 -17.82
N THR A 216 28.29 -41.83 -18.07
CA THR A 216 27.27 -42.54 -17.32
C THR A 216 27.70 -42.74 -15.86
N ARG A 217 26.93 -42.21 -14.89
CA ARG A 217 26.90 -42.77 -13.54
C ARG A 217 25.47 -42.93 -13.05
N GLY A 218 25.07 -44.19 -12.98
CA GLY A 218 23.78 -44.62 -12.46
C GLY A 218 23.58 -44.18 -11.02
N LEU A 219 22.37 -43.71 -10.74
CA LEU A 219 21.88 -43.44 -9.41
C LEU A 219 21.54 -44.78 -8.74
N THR A 220 22.45 -45.31 -7.91
CA THR A 220 22.12 -46.40 -6.98
C THR A 220 21.72 -45.81 -5.63
N VAL A 221 20.48 -46.11 -5.23
CA VAL A 221 19.87 -45.83 -3.93
C VAL A 221 20.72 -46.38 -2.78
N SER A 222 20.83 -45.62 -1.70
CA SER A 222 21.18 -46.15 -0.38
C SER A 222 20.33 -45.46 0.69
N THR A 223 19.20 -46.07 1.01
CA THR A 223 18.55 -45.92 2.31
C THR A 223 19.34 -46.74 3.32
N ASN A 224 19.93 -46.08 4.31
CA ASN A 224 20.37 -46.74 5.53
C ASN A 224 19.97 -45.91 6.74
N ASP A 225 19.27 -46.59 7.66
CA ASP A 225 18.89 -46.21 9.01
C ASP A 225 19.95 -45.41 9.79
N PHE A 226 19.50 -44.41 10.56
CA PHE A 226 19.69 -44.31 12.02
C PHE A 226 18.71 -43.30 12.64
#